data_AF-A0A813LUE5-F1
#
_entry.id   AF-A0A813LUE5-F1
#
_cell.length_a   1.000
_cell.length_b   1.000
_cell.length_c   1.000
_cell.angle_alpha   90.00
_cell.angle_beta   90.00
_cell.angle_gamma   90.00
#
_symmetry.space_group_name_H-M   'P 1'
#
loop_
_entity.id
_entity.type
_entity.pdbx_description
1 polymer ?
#
loop_
_entity_poly.entity_id
_entity_poly.type
_entity_poly.pdbx_seq_one_letter_code
_entity_poly.pdbx_strand_id
1 'polypeptide(L)'
;ELELAGERLHYQKLRGAGPESGWVSVSLKDKALLVRAVPAPEETSASSPSPEDSTSPSQASELPAAADATRQELKELKDGDYFVTLGVIFKKPGTDPETQKFIKLTRKVGAVVHTTGKVWKSPSGGFWVELDTSSGDTGAGEKPGYVMIDANGFGTPGPCLQKADLQAGQPIVLQAAKPAEAKPWDGSDSDKEFLVLRKTSVAEVKVVLSMLFGLRKEVPCCCCCCRRCRCCCRCCCCRCRCRCRCRWRGCHC
;
A
#
# COMPACT_ATOMS: atom_id res chain seq x y z
N GLU A 1 27.58 9.72 22.50
CA GLU A 1 28.83 9.92 21.74
C GLU A 1 29.91 9.16 22.48
N LEU A 2 30.62 8.24 21.83
CA LEU A 2 31.69 7.48 22.49
C LEU A 2 33.06 8.12 22.25
N GLU A 3 33.38 8.45 20.99
CA GLU A 3 34.68 8.99 20.60
C GLU A 3 34.60 9.75 19.27
N LEU A 4 35.40 10.81 19.11
CA LEU A 4 35.54 11.59 17.88
C LEU A 4 37.00 11.56 17.42
N ALA A 5 37.26 10.98 16.23
CA ALA A 5 38.60 10.89 15.65
C ALA A 5 38.62 11.62 14.29
N GLY A 6 39.10 12.86 14.29
CA GLY A 6 39.09 13.73 13.11
C GLY A 6 37.65 14.03 12.67
N GLU A 7 37.29 13.64 11.45
CA GLU A 7 35.95 13.86 10.87
C GLU A 7 34.99 12.67 11.04
N ARG A 8 35.38 11.65 11.82
CA ARG A 8 34.57 10.45 12.06
C ARG A 8 34.16 10.35 13.53
N LEU A 9 32.88 10.06 13.75
CA LEU A 9 32.25 9.84 15.04
C LEU A 9 32.05 8.34 15.26
N HIS A 10 32.51 7.84 16.40
CA HIS A 10 32.16 6.51 16.90
C HIS A 10 30.86 6.61 17.71
N TYR A 11 29.82 5.93 17.23
CA TYR A 11 28.49 5.95 17.85
C TYR A 11 28.16 4.61 18.50
N GLN A 12 27.27 4.68 19.50
CA GLN A 12 26.54 3.53 20.04
C GLN A 12 25.06 3.75 19.76
N LYS A 13 24.39 2.73 19.22
CA LYS A 13 22.98 2.79 18.84
C LYS A 13 22.11 2.79 20.10
N LEU A 14 21.20 3.76 20.20
CA LEU A 14 20.21 3.80 21.29
C LEU A 14 18.91 3.06 20.92
N ARG A 15 18.42 3.25 19.69
CA ARG A 15 17.18 2.64 19.16
C ARG A 15 17.28 2.51 17.62
N GLY A 16 16.46 1.62 17.03
CA GLY A 16 16.33 1.48 15.57
C GLY A 16 17.10 0.29 14.96
N ALA A 17 17.08 0.20 13.63
CA ALA A 17 17.75 -0.84 12.85
C ALA A 17 19.18 -0.43 12.48
N GLY A 18 20.16 -1.34 12.64
CA GLY A 18 21.57 -1.10 12.37
C GLY A 18 22.49 -1.80 13.39
N PRO A 19 23.82 -1.77 13.17
CA PRO A 19 24.79 -2.34 14.12
C PRO A 19 24.79 -1.59 15.45
N GLU A 20 25.15 -2.28 16.55
CA GLU A 20 25.16 -1.72 17.91
C GLU A 20 26.17 -0.57 18.08
N SER A 21 27.26 -0.59 17.33
CA SER A 21 28.24 0.49 17.26
C SER A 21 28.85 0.60 15.86
N GLY A 22 29.47 1.74 15.56
CA GLY A 22 30.13 1.96 14.28
C GLY A 22 30.73 3.36 14.11
N TRP A 23 31.46 3.53 13.02
CA TRP A 23 32.08 4.81 12.64
C TRP A 23 31.30 5.48 11.50
N VAL A 24 30.96 6.76 11.68
CA VAL A 24 30.24 7.57 10.68
C VAL A 24 30.93 8.91 10.48
N SER A 25 31.01 9.40 9.23
CA SER A 25 31.57 10.73 8.95
C SER A 25 30.58 11.83 9.34
N VAL A 26 31.07 12.89 9.99
CA VAL A 26 30.23 14.02 10.44
C VAL A 26 29.79 14.89 9.25
N SER A 27 30.62 14.99 8.21
CA SER A 27 30.37 15.76 7.00
C SER A 27 30.82 15.00 5.74
N LEU A 28 30.26 15.37 4.59
CA LEU A 28 30.68 14.91 3.27
C LEU A 28 30.57 16.07 2.27
N LYS A 29 31.70 16.53 1.71
CA LYS A 29 31.76 17.57 0.65
C LYS A 29 30.80 18.74 0.90
N ASP A 30 30.99 19.41 2.03
CA ASP A 30 30.23 20.59 2.48
C ASP A 30 28.80 20.34 2.99
N LYS A 31 28.38 19.06 3.08
CA LYS A 31 27.10 18.69 3.66
C LYS A 31 27.28 18.03 5.03
N ALA A 32 26.76 18.66 6.08
CA ALA A 32 26.70 18.06 7.41
C ALA A 32 25.70 16.88 7.41
N LEU A 33 26.17 15.69 7.80
CA LEU A 33 25.34 14.49 7.90
C LEU A 33 24.78 14.29 9.30
N LEU A 34 25.45 14.82 10.32
CA LEU A 34 25.05 14.73 11.72
C LEU A 34 25.00 16.13 12.34
N VAL A 35 23.94 16.39 13.11
CA VAL A 35 23.77 17.62 13.89
C VAL A 35 23.76 17.22 15.37
N ARG A 36 24.53 17.94 16.19
CA ARG A 36 24.49 17.75 17.65
C ARG A 36 23.10 18.11 18.15
N ALA A 37 22.40 17.15 18.74
CA ALA A 37 21.15 17.41 19.43
C ALA A 37 21.46 18.28 20.65
N VAL A 38 20.87 19.48 20.69
CA VAL A 38 20.83 20.27 21.91
C VAL A 38 19.92 19.49 22.87
N PRO A 39 20.39 19.10 24.07
CA PRO A 39 19.54 18.40 25.03
C PRO A 39 18.32 19.29 25.29
N ALA A 40 17.14 18.74 25.06
CA ALA A 40 15.89 19.42 25.38
C ALA A 40 15.93 19.78 26.88
N PRO A 41 15.59 21.01 27.28
CA PRO A 41 15.53 21.37 28.70
C PRO A 41 14.57 20.40 29.37
N GLU A 42 15.10 19.61 30.31
CA GLU A 42 14.35 18.60 31.03
C GLU A 42 13.21 19.29 31.79
N GLU A 43 11.98 19.14 31.29
CA GLU A 43 10.79 19.62 31.97
C GLU A 43 10.58 18.77 33.23
N THR A 44 10.85 19.40 34.37
CA THR A 44 10.57 18.91 35.71
C THR A 44 9.11 18.49 35.80
N SER A 45 8.89 17.17 35.78
CA SER A 45 7.59 16.54 36.01
C SER A 45 7.17 16.74 37.47
N ALA A 46 6.49 17.86 37.75
CA ALA A 46 5.75 18.07 38.98
C ALA A 46 4.39 17.36 38.87
N SER A 47 4.30 16.22 39.55
CA SER A 47 3.06 15.57 39.95
C SER A 47 2.19 16.49 40.81
N SER A 48 0.91 16.63 40.49
CA SER A 48 -0.12 16.92 41.49
C SER A 48 -1.52 16.41 41.08
N PRO A 49 -2.38 15.99 42.03
CA PRO A 49 -3.59 15.20 41.79
C PRO A 49 -4.93 15.98 41.96
N SER A 50 -5.98 15.51 41.24
CA SER A 50 -7.45 15.64 41.50
C SER A 50 -8.09 17.05 41.55
N PRO A 51 -9.44 17.23 41.52
CA PRO A 51 -10.56 16.28 41.36
C PRO A 51 -11.65 16.66 40.30
N GLU A 52 -12.38 15.63 39.88
CA GLU A 52 -13.85 15.47 39.76
C GLU A 52 -14.80 16.57 39.20
N ASP A 53 -15.62 16.07 38.27
CA ASP A 53 -17.05 16.30 38.07
C ASP A 53 -17.52 17.38 37.06
N SER A 54 -18.00 16.90 35.91
CA SER A 54 -19.25 17.38 35.29
C SER A 54 -19.65 16.48 34.12
N THR A 55 -20.47 15.47 34.47
CA THR A 55 -21.62 14.95 33.72
C THR A 55 -21.75 15.40 32.26
N SER A 56 -21.41 14.49 31.34
CA SER A 56 -21.77 14.57 29.93
C SER A 56 -22.59 13.32 29.57
N PRO A 57 -23.72 13.45 28.85
CA PRO A 57 -24.60 12.33 28.60
C PRO A 57 -23.91 11.26 27.75
N SER A 58 -23.69 10.13 28.41
CA SER A 58 -23.22 8.86 27.88
C SER A 58 -24.21 8.34 26.84
N GLN A 59 -24.06 8.79 25.60
CA GLN A 59 -24.45 7.99 24.45
C GLN A 59 -23.33 6.97 24.25
N ALA A 60 -23.48 5.82 24.89
CA ALA A 60 -22.73 4.62 24.60
C ALA A 60 -22.96 4.29 23.13
N SER A 61 -22.08 4.84 22.30
CA SER A 61 -21.89 4.50 20.91
C SER A 61 -21.63 3.00 20.83
N GLU A 62 -22.66 2.26 20.42
CA GLU A 62 -22.57 0.89 19.93
C GLU A 62 -21.60 0.88 18.74
N LEU A 63 -20.31 0.74 19.04
CA LEU A 63 -19.30 0.46 18.04
C LEU A 63 -19.71 -0.86 17.36
N PRO A 64 -19.85 -0.86 16.03
CA PRO A 64 -20.54 -1.92 15.32
C PRO A 64 -19.83 -3.26 15.49
N ALA A 65 -20.60 -4.30 15.82
CA ALA A 65 -20.19 -5.71 15.92
C ALA A 65 -19.52 -6.28 14.63
N ALA A 66 -19.41 -5.49 13.57
CA ALA A 66 -18.75 -5.85 12.32
C ALA A 66 -17.23 -6.13 12.47
N ALA A 67 -16.58 -5.57 13.49
CA ALA A 67 -15.15 -5.82 13.72
C ALA A 67 -14.88 -7.26 14.19
N ASP A 68 -15.82 -7.92 14.89
CA ASP A 68 -15.59 -9.24 15.48
C ASP A 68 -15.78 -10.38 14.47
N ALA A 69 -16.74 -10.25 13.53
CA ALA A 69 -16.95 -11.24 12.46
C ALA A 69 -15.69 -11.41 11.58
N THR A 70 -15.00 -10.30 11.29
CA THR A 70 -13.76 -10.33 10.50
C THR A 70 -12.63 -11.06 11.24
N ARG A 71 -12.68 -11.13 12.57
CA ARG A 71 -11.63 -11.72 13.40
C ARG A 71 -11.69 -13.25 13.44
N GLN A 72 -12.88 -13.84 13.27
CA GLN A 72 -13.03 -15.30 13.27
C GLN A 72 -12.56 -15.92 11.95
N GLU A 73 -12.88 -15.31 10.80
CA GLU A 73 -12.44 -15.77 9.47
C GLU A 73 -10.91 -15.84 9.32
N LEU A 74 -10.19 -14.94 10.01
CA LEU A 74 -8.72 -14.90 9.96
C LEU A 74 -8.03 -16.11 10.62
N LYS A 75 -8.75 -16.91 11.43
CA LYS A 75 -8.15 -18.04 12.16
C LYS A 75 -7.92 -19.28 11.30
N GLU A 76 -8.53 -19.36 10.11
CA GLU A 76 -8.45 -20.53 9.23
C GLU A 76 -7.77 -20.22 7.89
N LEU A 77 -6.86 -19.25 7.88
CA LEU A 77 -6.05 -18.95 6.70
C LEU A 77 -5.08 -20.10 6.40
N LYS A 78 -5.19 -20.67 5.20
CA LYS A 78 -4.26 -21.66 4.65
C LYS A 78 -3.15 -20.96 3.84
N ASP A 79 -2.00 -21.61 3.71
CA ASP A 79 -1.00 -21.12 2.74
C ASP A 79 -1.55 -21.26 1.33
N GLY A 80 -1.51 -20.15 0.58
CA GLY A 80 -2.14 -20.06 -0.72
C GLY A 80 -3.49 -19.36 -0.72
N ASP A 81 -4.06 -19.01 0.43
CA ASP A 81 -5.28 -18.18 0.43
C ASP A 81 -4.99 -16.75 -0.02
N TYR A 82 -6.03 -16.06 -0.50
CA TYR A 82 -5.93 -14.68 -0.98
C TYR A 82 -7.02 -13.80 -0.37
N PHE A 83 -6.73 -12.53 -0.16
CA PHE A 83 -7.71 -11.51 0.19
C PHE A 83 -8.23 -10.80 -1.06
N VAL A 84 -9.53 -10.52 -1.08
CA VAL A 84 -10.17 -9.65 -2.09
C VAL A 84 -9.76 -8.19 -1.87
N THR A 85 -9.22 -7.53 -2.89
CA THR A 85 -8.66 -6.18 -2.75
C THR A 85 -9.62 -5.05 -3.11
N LEU A 86 -10.46 -5.22 -4.14
CA LEU A 86 -11.27 -4.15 -4.74
C LEU A 86 -12.77 -4.43 -4.80
N GLY A 87 -13.19 -5.55 -4.20
CA GLY A 87 -14.58 -5.99 -4.16
C GLY A 87 -15.14 -6.52 -5.49
N VAL A 88 -14.30 -6.55 -6.53
CA VAL A 88 -14.59 -7.14 -7.83
C VAL A 88 -13.52 -8.18 -8.12
N ILE A 89 -13.96 -9.39 -8.46
CA ILE A 89 -13.08 -10.48 -8.91
C ILE A 89 -13.57 -11.01 -10.26
N PHE A 90 -12.65 -11.61 -11.01
CA PHE A 90 -12.98 -12.25 -12.28
C PHE A 90 -12.70 -13.75 -12.17
N LYS A 91 -13.68 -14.57 -12.58
CA LYS A 91 -13.63 -16.02 -12.47
C LYS A 91 -13.79 -16.67 -13.84
N LYS A 92 -12.93 -17.62 -14.17
CA LYS A 92 -13.14 -18.60 -15.24
C LYS A 92 -13.89 -19.80 -14.68
N PRO A 93 -15.09 -20.13 -15.20
CA PRO A 93 -15.81 -21.31 -14.75
C PRO A 93 -15.17 -22.59 -15.31
N GLY A 94 -15.21 -23.66 -14.52
CA GLY A 94 -14.71 -24.99 -14.93
C GLY A 94 -13.28 -25.27 -14.48
N THR A 95 -12.81 -26.48 -14.76
CA THR A 95 -11.46 -26.95 -14.38
C THR A 95 -10.40 -26.62 -15.43
N ASP A 96 -10.82 -26.17 -16.61
CA ASP A 96 -9.92 -25.79 -17.70
C ASP A 96 -9.57 -24.29 -17.64
N PRO A 97 -8.31 -23.93 -17.32
CA PRO A 97 -7.88 -22.54 -17.24
C PRO A 97 -7.82 -21.84 -18.61
N GLU A 98 -7.80 -22.57 -19.73
CA GLU A 98 -7.69 -22.00 -21.08
C GLU A 98 -8.99 -21.37 -21.57
N THR A 99 -10.12 -21.68 -20.91
CA THR A 99 -11.44 -21.11 -21.20
C THR A 99 -11.36 -19.58 -21.31
N GLN A 100 -11.74 -19.02 -22.46
CA GLN A 100 -11.70 -17.58 -22.70
C GLN A 100 -12.86 -16.83 -22.02
N LYS A 101 -13.93 -17.54 -21.66
CA LYS A 101 -15.08 -16.98 -20.96
C LYS A 101 -14.73 -16.75 -19.49
N PHE A 102 -14.94 -15.53 -19.02
CA PHE A 102 -14.86 -15.19 -17.60
C PHE A 102 -16.14 -14.48 -17.15
N ILE A 103 -16.39 -14.54 -15.85
CA ILE A 103 -17.55 -13.94 -15.17
C ILE A 103 -17.00 -12.93 -14.16
N LYS A 104 -17.57 -11.73 -14.15
CA LYS A 104 -17.31 -10.71 -13.12
C LYS A 104 -18.18 -11.03 -11.90
N LEU A 105 -17.56 -11.17 -10.74
CA LEU A 105 -18.24 -11.41 -9.47
C LEU A 105 -17.94 -10.25 -8.52
N THR A 106 -18.94 -9.87 -7.73
CA THR A 106 -18.78 -8.90 -6.66
C THR A 106 -18.59 -9.65 -5.35
N ARG A 107 -17.56 -9.30 -4.59
CA ARG A 107 -17.23 -9.87 -3.28
C ARG A 107 -16.93 -8.75 -2.28
N LYS A 108 -17.03 -9.05 -0.99
CA LYS A 108 -16.66 -8.08 0.05
C LYS A 108 -15.14 -7.85 0.04
N VAL A 109 -14.69 -6.61 0.14
CA VAL A 109 -13.26 -6.30 0.28
C VAL A 109 -12.74 -6.90 1.59
N GLY A 110 -11.59 -7.55 1.54
CA GLY A 110 -11.00 -8.27 2.66
C GLY A 110 -11.56 -9.67 2.91
N ALA A 111 -12.57 -10.11 2.16
CA ALA A 111 -13.00 -11.50 2.19
C ALA A 111 -11.83 -12.42 1.78
N VAL A 112 -11.77 -13.59 2.41
CA VAL A 112 -10.79 -14.63 2.07
C VAL A 112 -11.33 -15.45 0.90
N VAL A 113 -10.45 -15.73 -0.05
CA VAL A 113 -10.69 -16.66 -1.14
C VAL A 113 -9.76 -17.85 -0.92
N HIS A 114 -10.36 -18.99 -0.59
CA HIS A 114 -9.62 -20.23 -0.42
C HIS A 114 -9.19 -20.80 -1.77
N THR A 115 -7.92 -21.13 -1.89
CA THR A 115 -7.35 -21.62 -3.15
C THR A 115 -6.48 -22.85 -2.94
N THR A 116 -6.25 -23.60 -4.01
CA THR A 116 -5.33 -24.76 -3.97
C THR A 116 -3.87 -24.34 -4.04
N GLY A 117 -3.59 -23.03 -4.22
CA GLY A 117 -2.25 -22.49 -4.47
C GLY A 117 -1.73 -22.69 -5.89
N LYS A 118 -2.42 -23.45 -6.76
CA LYS A 118 -2.00 -23.62 -8.15
C LYS A 118 -2.27 -22.34 -8.95
N VAL A 119 -1.18 -21.74 -9.43
CA VAL A 119 -1.23 -20.52 -10.23
C VAL A 119 -1.04 -20.87 -11.71
N TRP A 120 -1.93 -20.35 -12.55
CA TRP A 120 -1.85 -20.43 -14.01
C TRP A 120 -1.62 -19.04 -14.61
N LYS A 121 -0.72 -18.97 -15.59
CA LYS A 121 -0.44 -17.74 -16.34
C LYS A 121 -1.08 -17.83 -17.71
N SER A 122 -1.96 -16.89 -18.03
CA SER A 122 -2.64 -16.87 -19.32
C SER A 122 -1.69 -16.46 -20.46
N PRO A 123 -1.99 -16.87 -21.71
CA PRO A 123 -1.28 -16.37 -22.89
C PRO A 123 -1.31 -14.84 -23.02
N SER A 124 -2.36 -14.19 -22.50
CA SER A 124 -2.51 -12.73 -22.48
C SER A 124 -1.76 -12.05 -21.32
N GLY A 125 -1.07 -12.79 -20.46
CA GLY A 125 -0.19 -12.26 -19.42
C GLY A 125 -0.82 -12.08 -18.02
N GLY A 126 -2.09 -12.46 -17.83
CA GLY A 126 -2.76 -12.41 -16.52
C GLY A 126 -2.44 -13.64 -15.66
N PHE A 127 -2.41 -13.47 -14.34
CA PHE A 127 -2.22 -14.56 -13.38
C PHE A 127 -3.56 -14.98 -12.76
N TRP A 128 -3.77 -16.28 -12.63
CA TRP A 128 -4.99 -16.88 -12.14
C TRP A 128 -4.65 -17.93 -11.10
N VAL A 129 -5.51 -18.14 -10.11
CA VAL A 129 -5.34 -19.17 -9.09
C VAL A 129 -6.58 -20.07 -9.03
N GLU A 130 -6.36 -21.37 -8.91
CA GLU A 130 -7.40 -22.40 -8.82
C GLU A 130 -8.15 -22.32 -7.48
N LEU A 131 -9.48 -22.20 -7.52
CA LEU A 131 -10.33 -22.19 -6.33
C LEU A 131 -10.37 -23.55 -5.64
N ASP A 132 -10.27 -23.55 -4.31
CA ASP A 132 -10.47 -24.75 -3.50
C ASP A 132 -11.96 -24.92 -3.19
N THR A 133 -12.61 -25.90 -3.83
CA THR A 133 -14.02 -26.23 -3.56
C THR A 133 -14.21 -27.14 -2.36
N SER A 134 -13.13 -27.71 -1.79
CA SER A 134 -13.21 -28.66 -0.68
C SER A 134 -13.47 -27.98 0.67
N SER A 135 -13.14 -26.68 0.80
CA SER A 135 -13.33 -25.92 2.02
C SER A 135 -14.80 -25.64 2.36
N GLY A 136 -15.73 -25.78 1.40
CA GLY A 136 -17.16 -25.49 1.59
C GLY A 136 -17.49 -24.01 1.81
N ASP A 137 -16.49 -23.16 2.06
CA ASP A 137 -16.67 -21.79 2.57
C ASP A 137 -16.68 -20.72 1.48
N THR A 138 -16.52 -21.11 0.21
CA THR A 138 -16.63 -20.19 -0.94
C THR A 138 -17.97 -19.46 -1.05
N GLY A 139 -18.99 -19.84 -0.26
CA GLY A 139 -20.31 -19.23 -0.23
C GLY A 139 -21.13 -19.60 -1.46
N ALA A 140 -22.38 -19.99 -1.26
CA ALA A 140 -23.36 -20.22 -2.33
C ALA A 140 -22.99 -21.28 -3.40
N GLY A 141 -22.25 -22.33 -3.03
CA GLY A 141 -22.02 -23.47 -3.92
C GLY A 141 -21.20 -23.11 -5.15
N GLU A 142 -20.12 -22.35 -4.96
CA GLU A 142 -19.25 -21.97 -6.07
C GLU A 142 -18.72 -23.21 -6.81
N LYS A 143 -18.98 -23.24 -8.11
CA LYS A 143 -18.42 -24.25 -9.02
C LYS A 143 -16.89 -24.12 -9.09
N PRO A 144 -16.16 -25.21 -9.38
CA PRO A 144 -14.72 -25.15 -9.61
C PRO A 144 -14.38 -24.13 -10.69
N GLY A 145 -13.22 -23.51 -10.57
CA GLY A 145 -12.82 -22.38 -11.40
C GLY A 145 -11.47 -21.81 -11.05
N TYR A 146 -11.05 -20.83 -11.85
CA TYR A 146 -9.86 -20.04 -11.60
C TYR A 146 -10.26 -18.58 -11.38
N VAL A 147 -9.68 -17.94 -10.37
CA VAL A 147 -9.89 -16.50 -10.10
C VAL A 147 -8.65 -15.70 -10.43
N MET A 148 -8.85 -14.53 -11.00
CA MET A 148 -7.75 -13.67 -11.45
C MET A 148 -7.06 -12.99 -10.26
N ILE A 149 -5.74 -13.09 -10.19
CA ILE A 149 -4.91 -12.44 -9.19
C ILE A 149 -4.61 -11.01 -9.60
N ASP A 150 -4.06 -10.85 -10.81
CA ASP A 150 -3.64 -9.57 -11.36
C ASP A 150 -4.33 -9.33 -12.70
N ALA A 151 -5.09 -8.25 -12.74
CA ALA A 151 -5.86 -7.79 -13.87
C ALA A 151 -5.08 -6.80 -14.76
N ASN A 152 -3.75 -6.77 -14.65
CA ASN A 152 -2.93 -5.90 -15.47
C ASN A 152 -3.27 -6.07 -16.97
N GLY A 153 -3.68 -4.99 -17.62
CA GLY A 153 -4.17 -4.99 -19.01
C GLY A 153 -5.69 -5.06 -19.19
N PHE A 154 -6.48 -5.31 -18.14
CA PHE A 154 -7.95 -5.35 -18.17
C PHE A 154 -8.61 -4.05 -17.67
N GLY A 155 -7.83 -2.96 -17.56
CA GLY A 155 -8.33 -1.67 -17.08
C GLY A 155 -8.77 -1.66 -15.61
N THR A 156 -8.48 -2.71 -14.85
CA THR A 156 -8.78 -2.78 -13.41
C THR A 156 -7.57 -2.27 -12.63
N PRO A 157 -7.76 -1.43 -11.59
CA PRO A 157 -6.69 -0.73 -10.91
C PRO A 157 -5.93 -1.62 -9.91
N GLY A 158 -4.87 -2.29 -10.37
CA GLY A 158 -4.02 -3.13 -9.51
C GLY A 158 -4.51 -4.58 -9.38
N PRO A 159 -3.92 -5.37 -8.47
CA PRO A 159 -4.30 -6.77 -8.30
C PRO A 159 -5.70 -6.89 -7.73
N CYS A 160 -6.50 -7.85 -8.23
CA CYS A 160 -7.83 -8.19 -7.70
C CYS A 160 -7.75 -9.03 -6.43
N LEU A 161 -6.66 -9.78 -6.27
CA LEU A 161 -6.39 -10.64 -5.13
C LEU A 161 -4.98 -10.40 -4.60
N GLN A 162 -4.84 -10.34 -3.29
CA GLN A 162 -3.55 -10.21 -2.60
C GLN A 162 -3.31 -11.49 -1.79
N LYS A 163 -2.15 -12.15 -1.96
CA LYS A 163 -1.84 -13.36 -1.20
C LYS A 163 -1.95 -13.07 0.30
N ALA A 164 -2.70 -13.91 1.02
CA ALA A 164 -2.83 -13.84 2.45
C ALA A 164 -1.51 -14.30 3.09
N ASP A 165 -0.86 -13.40 3.81
CA ASP A 165 0.40 -13.64 4.49
C ASP A 165 0.19 -13.41 5.98
N LEU A 166 0.20 -14.51 6.74
CA LEU A 166 0.04 -14.49 8.20
C LEU A 166 1.10 -13.62 8.89
N GLN A 167 2.28 -13.49 8.29
CA GLN A 167 3.37 -12.68 8.84
C GLN A 167 3.25 -11.20 8.49
N ALA A 168 2.53 -10.85 7.42
CA ALA A 168 2.32 -9.45 7.02
C ALA A 168 1.36 -8.69 7.95
N GLY A 169 0.71 -9.41 8.88
CA GLY A 169 -0.28 -8.88 9.82
C GLY A 169 -1.68 -8.78 9.23
N GLN A 170 -2.63 -8.38 10.07
CA GLN A 170 -4.04 -8.27 9.68
C GLN A 170 -4.21 -7.22 8.57
N PRO A 171 -4.94 -7.54 7.47
CA PRO A 171 -5.25 -6.57 6.43
C PRO A 171 -6.11 -5.43 6.98
N ILE A 172 -5.96 -4.25 6.41
CA ILE A 172 -6.74 -3.06 6.75
C ILE A 172 -7.60 -2.73 5.53
N VAL A 173 -8.91 -2.69 5.74
CA VAL A 173 -9.84 -2.19 4.71
C VAL A 173 -9.95 -0.69 4.88
N LEU A 174 -9.64 0.06 3.82
CA LEU A 174 -9.78 1.50 3.77
C LEU A 174 -10.99 1.85 2.91
N GLN A 175 -11.80 2.79 3.39
CA GLN A 175 -12.86 3.42 2.61
C GLN A 175 -12.37 4.80 2.17
N ALA A 176 -12.42 5.06 0.86
CA ALA A 176 -12.05 6.33 0.27
C ALA A 176 -13.28 7.03 -0.30
N ALA A 177 -13.50 8.25 0.18
CA ALA A 177 -14.52 9.13 -0.34
C ALA A 177 -14.25 9.47 -1.80
N LYS A 178 -15.29 9.44 -2.63
CA LYS A 178 -15.18 9.85 -4.04
C LYS A 178 -14.89 11.36 -4.15
N PRO A 179 -13.85 11.79 -4.88
CA PRO A 179 -13.66 13.21 -5.21
C PRO A 179 -14.75 13.72 -6.17
N ALA A 180 -15.25 14.94 -5.95
CA ALA A 180 -16.40 15.50 -6.70
C ALA A 180 -16.24 15.46 -8.23
N GLU A 181 -15.04 15.68 -8.75
CA GLU A 181 -14.75 15.74 -10.18
C GLU A 181 -14.18 14.42 -10.75
N ALA A 182 -13.93 13.43 -9.90
CA ALA A 182 -13.33 12.17 -10.32
C ALA A 182 -14.35 11.25 -10.99
N LYS A 183 -13.90 10.55 -12.03
CA LYS A 183 -14.67 9.46 -12.65
C LYS A 183 -14.09 8.12 -12.16
N PRO A 184 -14.81 7.39 -11.29
CA PRO A 184 -14.32 6.11 -10.78
C PRO A 184 -14.14 5.09 -11.89
N TRP A 185 -13.19 4.19 -11.71
CA TRP A 185 -12.76 3.21 -12.72
C TRP A 185 -13.90 2.29 -13.20
N ASP A 186 -14.83 1.95 -12.31
CA ASP A 186 -15.99 1.10 -12.59
C ASP A 186 -17.25 1.88 -12.97
N GLY A 187 -17.16 3.22 -12.98
CA GLY A 187 -18.27 4.12 -13.28
C GLY A 187 -19.31 4.27 -12.16
N SER A 188 -19.11 3.68 -10.97
CA SER A 188 -20.05 3.90 -9.86
C SER A 188 -19.86 5.28 -9.22
N ASP A 189 -20.90 5.81 -8.58
CA ASP A 189 -20.86 7.11 -7.88
C ASP A 189 -20.61 6.99 -6.37
N SER A 190 -20.20 5.80 -5.92
CA SER A 190 -20.03 5.51 -4.50
C SER A 190 -18.58 5.65 -4.05
N ASP A 191 -18.41 5.79 -2.73
CA ASP A 191 -17.14 5.57 -2.07
C ASP A 191 -16.56 4.20 -2.41
N LYS A 192 -15.23 4.11 -2.34
CA LYS A 192 -14.48 2.91 -2.70
C LYS A 192 -13.84 2.30 -1.48
N GLU A 193 -14.13 1.03 -1.26
CA GLU A 193 -13.38 0.20 -0.34
C GLU A 193 -12.22 -0.46 -1.06
N PHE A 194 -11.07 -0.52 -0.42
CA PHE A 194 -9.93 -1.30 -0.90
C PHE A 194 -9.07 -1.82 0.27
N LEU A 195 -8.39 -2.93 0.03
CA LEU A 195 -7.54 -3.55 1.03
C LEU A 195 -6.10 -3.05 0.93
N VAL A 196 -5.49 -2.77 2.08
CA VAL A 196 -4.06 -2.53 2.22
C VAL A 196 -3.47 -3.43 3.29
N LEU A 197 -2.18 -3.74 3.16
CA LEU A 197 -1.45 -4.48 4.18
C LEU A 197 -0.74 -3.49 5.12
N ARG A 198 -0.42 -3.91 6.34
CA ARG A 198 0.31 -3.06 7.30
C ARG A 198 1.65 -2.55 6.79
N LYS A 199 2.31 -3.33 5.91
CA LYS A 199 3.58 -2.96 5.27
C LYS A 199 3.43 -2.03 4.06
N THR A 200 2.21 -1.78 3.60
CA THR A 200 1.95 -0.92 2.45
C THR A 200 2.27 0.53 2.80
N SER A 201 3.11 1.16 1.99
CA SER A 201 3.51 2.55 2.16
C SER A 201 2.40 3.51 1.73
N VAL A 202 2.39 4.71 2.32
CA VAL A 202 1.44 5.79 1.91
C VAL A 202 1.58 6.14 0.42
N ALA A 203 2.78 6.01 -0.15
CA ALA A 203 3.01 6.22 -1.57
C ALA A 203 2.23 5.21 -2.44
N GLU A 204 2.25 3.93 -2.08
CA GLU A 204 1.50 2.88 -2.77
C GLU A 204 -0.01 3.08 -2.62
N VAL A 205 -0.48 3.44 -1.42
CA VAL A 205 -1.89 3.78 -1.18
C VAL A 205 -2.35 4.91 -2.12
N LYS A 206 -1.53 5.97 -2.25
CA LYS A 206 -1.82 7.06 -3.20
C LYS A 206 -1.88 6.59 -4.65
N VAL A 207 -1.03 5.63 -5.04
CA VAL A 207 -1.10 5.04 -6.39
C VAL A 207 -2.41 4.29 -6.58
N VAL A 208 -2.84 3.47 -5.62
CA VAL A 208 -4.13 2.76 -5.66
C VAL A 208 -5.29 3.74 -5.78
N LEU A 209 -5.35 4.77 -4.93
CA LEU A 209 -6.37 5.82 -5.00
C LEU A 209 -6.39 6.54 -6.35
N SER A 210 -5.21 6.84 -6.90
CA SER A 210 -5.11 7.50 -8.20
C SER A 210 -5.72 6.63 -9.30
N MET A 211 -5.46 5.32 -9.27
CA MET A 211 -6.02 4.40 -10.25
C MET A 211 -7.53 4.18 -10.04
N LEU A 212 -8.01 4.06 -8.80
CA LEU A 212 -9.43 3.88 -8.48
C LEU A 212 -10.31 5.03 -8.96
N PHE A 213 -9.84 6.26 -8.82
CA PHE A 213 -10.60 7.46 -9.15
C PHE A 213 -10.20 8.08 -10.49
N GLY A 214 -9.34 7.40 -11.27
CA GLY A 214 -8.85 7.92 -12.55
C GLY A 214 -8.10 9.26 -12.42
N LEU A 215 -7.54 9.54 -11.24
CA LEU A 215 -6.78 10.76 -10.99
C LEU A 215 -5.50 10.66 -11.81
N ARG A 216 -5.30 11.61 -12.72
CA ARG A 216 -4.02 11.71 -13.43
C ARG A 216 -2.96 11.97 -12.37
N LYS A 217 -1.87 11.18 -12.38
CA LYS A 217 -0.65 11.59 -11.72
C LYS A 217 -0.22 12.89 -12.42
N GLU A 218 -0.56 14.03 -11.83
CA GLU A 218 0.31 15.18 -11.95
C GLU A 218 1.62 14.71 -11.33
N VAL A 219 2.50 14.13 -12.16
CA VAL A 219 3.85 13.81 -11.73
C VAL A 219 4.38 15.17 -11.30
N PRO A 220 4.62 15.42 -10.00
CA PRO A 220 5.19 16.68 -9.61
C PRO A 220 6.52 16.73 -10.34
N CYS A 221 6.58 17.54 -11.40
CA CYS A 221 7.79 17.66 -12.18
C CYS A 221 8.88 17.99 -11.17
N CYS A 222 9.98 17.22 -11.15
CA CYS A 222 11.11 17.44 -10.24
C CYS A 222 11.78 18.83 -10.39
N CYS A 223 11.16 19.75 -11.13
CA CYS A 223 11.49 21.17 -11.24
C CYS A 223 11.36 21.94 -9.91
N CYS A 224 11.03 21.31 -8.77
CA CYS A 224 11.15 21.96 -7.46
C CYS A 224 12.59 22.42 -7.11
N CYS A 225 13.62 22.02 -7.87
CA CYS A 225 14.94 22.67 -7.78
C CYS A 225 15.04 24.05 -8.46
N CYS A 226 14.00 24.52 -9.16
CA CYS A 226 14.03 25.82 -9.85
C CYS A 226 13.30 26.96 -9.13
N ARG A 227 13.02 26.87 -7.82
CA ARG A 227 12.44 28.01 -7.06
C ARG A 227 13.35 29.26 -6.97
N ARG A 228 14.60 29.19 -7.48
CA ARG A 228 15.49 30.37 -7.62
C ARG A 228 15.82 30.76 -9.06
N CYS A 229 15.33 30.05 -10.07
CA CYS A 229 15.44 30.52 -11.45
C CYS A 229 14.22 31.42 -11.78
N ARG A 230 14.38 32.74 -11.59
CA ARG A 230 13.47 33.75 -12.17
C ARG A 230 13.54 33.82 -13.71
N CYS A 231 14.26 32.90 -14.36
CA CYS A 231 14.38 32.83 -15.81
C CYS A 231 13.60 31.62 -16.34
N CYS A 232 12.69 31.87 -17.28
CA CYS A 232 11.99 30.92 -18.16
C CYS A 232 10.58 30.40 -17.77
N CYS A 233 9.65 31.31 -17.43
CA CYS A 233 8.21 31.03 -17.55
C CYS A 233 7.61 31.38 -18.93
N ARG A 234 8.42 31.41 -20.02
CA ARG A 234 7.90 31.70 -21.38
C ARG A 234 8.41 30.78 -22.51
N CYS A 235 9.03 29.63 -22.22
CA CYS A 235 9.62 28.80 -23.29
C CYS A 235 9.28 27.29 -23.33
N CYS A 236 8.31 26.78 -22.56
CA CYS A 236 8.01 25.33 -22.56
C CYS A 236 6.85 24.89 -23.48
N CYS A 237 6.58 25.63 -24.56
CA CYS A 237 5.88 25.07 -25.74
C CYS A 237 6.80 24.96 -26.97
N CYS A 238 8.08 25.33 -26.88
CA CYS A 238 9.03 25.07 -27.95
C CYS A 238 9.61 23.66 -27.80
N ARG A 239 9.68 22.94 -28.92
CA ARG A 239 10.46 21.72 -29.16
C ARG A 239 11.92 21.92 -28.72
N CYS A 240 12.20 21.91 -27.43
CA CYS A 240 13.54 21.74 -26.93
C CYS A 240 13.92 20.28 -27.17
N ARG A 241 14.59 20.03 -28.30
CA ARG A 241 15.61 18.97 -28.40
C ARG A 241 16.71 19.29 -27.37
N CYS A 242 16.40 19.18 -26.08
CA CYS A 242 17.43 19.04 -25.08
C CYS A 242 18.06 17.67 -25.33
N ARG A 243 19.17 17.68 -26.08
CA ARG A 243 20.20 16.65 -25.99
C ARG A 243 20.78 16.69 -24.57
N CYS A 244 19.99 16.30 -23.58
CA CYS A 244 20.55 15.82 -22.33
C CYS A 244 21.25 14.51 -22.68
N ARG A 245 22.54 14.60 -22.97
CA ARG A 245 23.47 13.47 -22.85
C ARG A 245 23.53 13.11 -21.36
N CYS A 246 22.47 12.50 -20.84
CA CYS A 246 22.57 11.68 -19.64
C CYS A 246 23.43 10.48 -20.05
N ARG A 247 24.73 10.60 -19.80
CA ARG A 247 25.70 9.53 -19.96
C ARG A 247 25.40 8.51 -18.85
N TRP A 248 24.40 7.66 -19.10
CA TRP A 248 24.10 6.49 -18.29
C TRP A 248 25.29 5.54 -18.43
N ARG A 249 26.21 5.58 -17.46
CA ARG A 249 27.26 4.56 -17.33
C ARG A 249 26.71 3.46 -16.44
N GLY A 250 26.44 2.32 -17.07
CA GLY A 250 26.60 0.97 -16.54
C GLY A 250 25.87 0.62 -15.24
N CYS A 251 24.67 0.06 -15.37
CA CYS A 251 24.29 -1.09 -14.55
C CYS A 251 24.43 -2.33 -15.44
N HIS A 252 25.42 -3.16 -15.13
CA HIS A 252 25.54 -4.50 -15.71
C HIS A 252 24.55 -5.44 -15.02
N CYS A 253 23.91 -6.28 -15.84
CA CYS A 253 23.09 -7.41 -15.44
C CYS A 253 23.90 -8.46 -14.68
#